data_AF-A0A2R7P2M0-F1
#
_entry.id   AF-A0A2R7P2M0-F1
#
_cell.length_a   1.000
_cell.length_b   1.000
_cell.length_c   1.000
_cell.angle_alpha   90.00
_cell.angle_beta   90.00
_cell.angle_gamma   90.00
#
_symmetry.space_group_name_H-M   'P 1'
#
loop_
_entity.id
_entity.type
_entity.pdbx_description
1 polymer ?
#
loop_
_entity_poly.entity_id
_entity_poly.type
_entity_poly.pdbx_seq_one_letter_code
_entity_poly.pdbx_strand_id
1 'polypeptide(L)' 'MKIQKEIIEFEKGKSFKLFAPSLKNCFFWHYHPEIELVYVEAVNGIRHVGKNISGFTDSDLLLIGSN' A
#
# COMPACT_ATOMS: atom_id res chain seq x y z
N MET A 1 14.62 -9.74 -4.66
CA MET A 1 13.25 -9.20 -4.63
C MET A 1 13.14 -8.14 -5.71
N LYS A 2 12.17 -8.22 -6.62
CA LYS A 2 12.06 -7.29 -7.76
C LYS A 2 10.95 -6.29 -7.49
N ILE A 3 11.28 -5.00 -7.55
CA ILE A 3 10.29 -3.92 -7.48
C ILE A 3 9.62 -3.82 -8.86
N GLN A 4 8.30 -3.74 -8.89
CA GLN A 4 7.52 -3.75 -10.14
C GLN A 4 6.69 -2.47 -10.27
N LYS A 5 6.56 -1.94 -11.49
CA LYS A 5 5.60 -0.88 -11.75
C LYS A 5 4.20 -1.48 -11.67
N GLU A 6 3.33 -0.94 -10.84
CA GLU A 6 1.91 -1.27 -10.88
C GLU A 6 1.20 -0.30 -11.83
N ILE A 7 0.29 -0.82 -12.66
CA ILE A 7 -0.52 -0.01 -13.56
C ILE A 7 -1.88 0.20 -12.91
N ILE A 8 -2.16 1.44 -12.49
CA ILE A 8 -3.44 1.82 -11.90
C ILE A 8 -4.33 2.41 -12.98
N GLU A 9 -5.35 1.65 -13.38
CA GLU A 9 -6.43 2.15 -14.22
C GLU A 9 -7.61 2.58 -13.36
N PHE A 10 -8.04 3.84 -13.54
CA PHE A 10 -9.23 4.41 -12.92
C PHE A 10 -10.45 4.25 -13.82
N GLU A 11 -11.60 4.01 -13.19
CA GLU A 11 -12.89 4.09 -13.89
C GLU A 11 -13.13 5.52 -14.41
N LYS A 12 -13.77 5.64 -15.57
CA LYS A 12 -14.06 6.93 -16.20
C LYS A 12 -14.80 7.85 -15.24
N GLY A 13 -14.23 9.03 -14.95
CA GLY A 13 -14.82 10.04 -14.07
C GLY A 13 -14.62 9.79 -12.57
N LYS A 14 -13.82 8.78 -12.17
CA LYS A 14 -13.40 8.58 -10.79
C LYS A 14 -12.03 9.17 -10.54
N SER A 15 -11.83 9.72 -9.35
CA SER A 15 -10.55 10.29 -8.89
C SER A 15 -9.82 9.39 -7.89
N PHE A 16 -10.42 8.26 -7.52
CA PHE A 16 -9.82 7.27 -6.63
C PHE A 16 -10.25 5.86 -7.05
N LYS A 17 -9.46 4.87 -6.63
CA LYS A 17 -9.73 3.45 -6.80
C LYS A 17 -9.67 2.80 -5.41
N LEU A 18 -10.64 1.95 -5.10
CA LEU A 18 -10.63 1.17 -3.87
C LEU A 18 -10.01 -0.20 -4.15
N PHE A 19 -9.07 -0.61 -3.30
CA PHE A 19 -8.47 -1.93 -3.34
C PHE A 19 -8.45 -2.52 -1.92
N ALA A 20 -8.99 -3.72 -1.75
CA ALA A 20 -9.12 -4.40 -0.45
C ALA A 20 -8.67 -5.87 -0.53
N PRO A 21 -7.38 -6.12 -0.78
CA PRO A 21 -6.86 -7.48 -0.89
C PRO A 21 -6.62 -8.11 0.49
N SER A 22 -6.66 -9.44 0.56
CA SER A 22 -6.13 -10.20 1.70
C SER A 22 -4.72 -10.70 1.36
N LEU A 23 -3.69 -9.99 1.81
CA LEU A 23 -2.28 -10.27 1.47
C LEU A 23 -1.52 -11.06 2.54
N LYS A 24 -2.19 -11.94 3.29
CA LYS A 24 -1.61 -12.64 4.47
C LYS A 24 -0.26 -13.33 4.21
N ASN A 25 0.01 -13.79 2.99
CA ASN A 25 1.23 -14.53 2.63
C ASN A 25 1.93 -14.03 1.35
N CYS A 26 1.66 -12.80 0.91
CA CYS A 26 2.24 -12.27 -0.33
C CYS A 26 2.84 -10.88 -0.12
N PHE A 27 4.11 -10.71 -0.52
CA PHE A 27 4.78 -9.42 -0.56
C PHE A 27 4.95 -8.98 -2.02
N PHE A 28 4.17 -7.97 -2.44
CA PHE A 28 4.28 -7.37 -3.76
C PHE A 28 4.90 -5.97 -3.63
N TRP A 29 6.19 -5.85 -3.95
CA TRP A 29 6.88 -4.57 -3.91
C TRP A 29 6.64 -3.82 -5.21
N HIS A 30 6.00 -2.66 -5.10
CA HIS A 30 5.57 -1.89 -6.24
C HIS A 30 5.78 -0.39 -6.06
N TYR A 31 5.65 0.32 -7.17
CA TYR A 31 5.62 1.77 -7.24
C TYR A 31 4.63 2.21 -8.32
N HIS A 32 4.05 3.39 -8.10
CA HIS A 32 3.12 4.05 -9.01
C HIS A 32 3.10 5.57 -8.73
N PRO A 33 2.77 6.41 -9.72
CA PRO A 33 2.73 7.87 -9.55
C PRO A 33 1.55 8.36 -8.70
N GLU A 34 0.55 7.51 -8.44
CA GLU A 34 -0.59 7.85 -7.58
C GLU A 34 -0.21 7.91 -6.10
N ILE A 35 -1.01 8.64 -5.30
CA ILE A 35 -0.93 8.65 -3.84
C ILE A 35 -1.82 7.52 -3.29
N GLU A 36 -1.35 6.79 -2.29
CA GLU A 36 -2.08 5.67 -1.69
C GLU A 36 -2.44 5.95 -0.23
N LEU A 37 -3.69 5.66 0.16
CA LEU A 37 -4.15 5.65 1.54
C LEU A 37 -4.39 4.20 1.95
N VAL A 38 -3.56 3.67 2.84
CA VAL A 38 -3.59 2.26 3.26
C VAL A 38 -4.06 2.17 4.70
N TYR A 39 -5.07 1.33 4.93
CA TYR A 39 -5.50 0.90 6.26
C TYR A 39 -5.17 -0.57 6.45
N VAL A 40 -4.45 -0.88 7.53
CA VAL A 40 -4.10 -2.25 7.91
C VAL A 40 -4.84 -2.64 9.18
N GLU A 41 -5.79 -3.55 9.04
CA GLU A 41 -6.50 -4.15 10.18
C GLU A 41 -5.68 -5.33 10.74
N ALA A 42 -4.91 -5.06 11.80
CA ALA A 42 -4.14 -6.05 12.53
C ALA A 42 -3.96 -5.62 14.00
N VAL A 43 -3.49 -6.53 14.85
CA VAL A 43 -3.17 -6.22 16.26
C VAL A 43 -1.77 -5.60 16.40
N ASN A 44 -0.85 -5.94 15.49
CA ASN A 44 0.48 -5.37 15.35
C ASN A 44 1.12 -5.89 14.06
N GLY A 45 2.23 -5.30 13.66
CA GLY A 45 3.02 -5.77 12.53
C GLY A 45 4.27 -4.95 12.26
N ILE A 46 4.97 -5.32 11.18
CA ILE A 46 6.10 -4.55 10.65
C ILE A 46 5.68 -3.99 9.30
N ARG A 47 5.80 -2.69 9.16
CA ARG A 47 5.51 -1.96 7.92
C ARG A 47 6.81 -1.62 7.20
N HIS A 48 6.82 -1.88 5.90
CA HIS A 48 7.89 -1.48 5.00
C HIS A 48 7.36 -0.49 3.95
N VAL A 49 7.82 0.76 3.98
CA VAL A 49 7.51 1.78 2.95
C VAL A 49 8.81 2.41 2.48
N GLY A 50 9.23 2.07 1.25
CA GLY A 50 10.53 2.49 0.71
C GLY A 50 11.68 2.07 1.64
N LYS A 51 12.35 3.06 2.25
CA LYS A 51 13.43 2.84 3.23
C LYS A 51 12.98 2.91 4.69
N ASN A 52 11.72 3.27 4.96
CA ASN A 52 11.18 3.31 6.32
C ASN A 52 10.68 1.90 6.69
N ILE A 53 11.35 1.30 7.69
CA ILE A 53 10.96 0.03 8.29
C ILE A 53 10.61 0.34 9.74
N SER A 54 9.33 0.21 10.08
CA SER A 54 8.82 0.54 11.42
C SER A 54 7.81 -0.50 11.88
N GLY A 55 7.78 -0.79 13.17
CA GLY A 55 6.69 -1.53 13.78
C GLY A 55 5.45 -0.66 13.98
N PHE A 56 4.28 -1.29 14.08
CA PHE A 56 3.05 -0.66 14.55
C PHE A 56 2.32 -1.60 15.53
N THR A 57 1.52 -1.01 16.40
CA THR A 57 0.59 -1.69 17.32
C THR A 57 -0.82 -1.23 16.99
N ASP A 58 -1.81 -2.08 17.23
CA ASP A 58 -3.19 -1.90 16.76
C ASP A 58 -3.27 -1.76 15.24
N SER A 59 -4.33 -1.15 14.73
CA SER A 59 -4.49 -0.89 13.28
C SER A 59 -3.59 0.26 12.84
N ASP A 60 -3.14 0.21 11.58
CA ASP A 60 -2.23 1.20 10.99
C ASP A 60 -2.93 1.97 9.88
N LEU A 61 -2.75 3.30 9.83
CA LEU A 61 -3.30 4.17 8.78
C LEU A 61 -2.20 5.05 8.20
N LEU A 62 -2.04 4.98 6.88
CA LEU A 62 -0.85 5.43 6.18
C LEU A 62 -1.20 6.21 4.93
N LEU A 63 -0.55 7.36 4.75
CA LEU A 63 -0.54 8.08 3.47
C LEU A 63 0.83 7.91 2.82
N ILE A 64 0.86 7.26 1.65
CA ILE A 64 2.08 6.98 0.89
C ILE A 64 2.11 7.89 -0.32
N GLY A 65 3.21 8.62 -0.49
CA GLY A 65 3.41 9.54 -1.61
C GLY A 65 3.73 8.82 -2.93
N SER A 66 3.57 9.57 -4.03
CA SER A 66 3.92 9.15 -5.39
C SER A 66 5.38 8.74 -5.54
N ASN A 67 5.68 7.76 -6.39
CA ASN A 67 7.04 7.37 -6.80
C ASN A 67 7.20 7.29 -8.32
#